data_AF-A0A2K0WP11-F1
#
_entry.id   AF-A0A2K0WP11-F1
#
_cell.length_a   1.000
_cell.length_b   1.000
_cell.length_c   1.000
_cell.angle_alpha   90.00
_cell.angle_beta   90.00
_cell.angle_gamma   90.00
#
_symmetry.space_group_name_H-M   'P 1'
#
loop_
_entity.id
_entity.type
_entity.pdbx_description
1 polymer ?
#
loop_
_entity_poly.entity_id
_entity_poly.type
_entity_poly.pdbx_seq_one_letter_code
_entity_poly.pdbx_strand_id
1 'polypeptide(L)'
;MKPIQILIALAAIVYAAPAVEQTMAPPLAELDTHFQPHAKRCDKKGPPPYYGEHPYPNQTYNQLTDGTPCRNVTMIYARGMWGKGNVGEVNGVGPAIFNRLATIIGGPQNLAVAGVKYKANMKTVIQKAPRQGGRAMSELINRAATQCPDTKIVIMGHSAGGALVHQAAENITTEVTARIAAG
;
A
#
# COMPACT_ATOMS: atom_id res chain seq x y z
N MET A 1 -70.73 -18.78 -15.56
CA MET A 1 -69.84 -18.66 -14.38
C MET A 1 -68.43 -18.48 -14.90
N LYS A 2 -67.83 -17.29 -14.76
CA LYS A 2 -66.47 -16.98 -15.26
C LYS A 2 -65.44 -17.33 -14.17
N PRO A 3 -64.30 -17.97 -14.49
CA PRO A 3 -63.24 -18.14 -13.51
C PRO A 3 -62.48 -16.82 -13.36
N ILE A 4 -62.35 -16.39 -12.11
CA ILE A 4 -61.60 -15.21 -11.69
C ILE A 4 -60.12 -15.60 -11.67
N GLN A 5 -59.31 -14.95 -12.51
CA GLN A 5 -57.84 -15.07 -12.48
C GLN A 5 -57.29 -14.27 -11.30
N ILE A 6 -56.67 -14.97 -10.35
CA ILE A 6 -55.93 -14.37 -9.23
C ILE A 6 -54.49 -14.14 -9.72
N LEU A 7 -54.12 -12.88 -9.92
CA LEU A 7 -52.73 -12.45 -10.13
C LEU A 7 -52.01 -12.45 -8.78
N ILE A 8 -51.06 -13.37 -8.59
CA ILE A 8 -50.15 -13.38 -7.45
C ILE A 8 -48.94 -12.50 -7.82
N ALA A 9 -48.81 -11.34 -7.17
CA ALA A 9 -47.63 -10.50 -7.28
C ALA A 9 -46.49 -11.10 -6.43
N LEU A 10 -45.39 -11.51 -7.06
CA LEU A 10 -44.14 -11.86 -6.39
C LEU A 10 -43.46 -10.58 -5.89
N ALA A 11 -43.48 -10.36 -4.58
CA ALA A 11 -42.67 -9.34 -3.94
C ALA A 11 -41.19 -9.78 -3.97
N ALA A 12 -40.36 -9.10 -4.74
CA ALA A 12 -38.91 -9.27 -4.71
C ALA A 12 -38.36 -8.67 -3.40
N ILE A 13 -37.88 -9.52 -2.50
CA ILE A 13 -37.15 -9.07 -1.31
C ILE A 13 -35.73 -8.70 -1.77
N VAL A 14 -35.50 -7.40 -1.91
CA VAL A 14 -34.16 -6.84 -2.12
C VAL A 14 -33.41 -6.94 -0.79
N TYR A 15 -32.48 -7.89 -0.69
CA TYR A 15 -31.56 -7.96 0.44
C TYR A 15 -30.51 -6.85 0.28
N ALA A 16 -30.80 -5.66 0.81
CA ALA A 16 -29.81 -4.61 0.93
C ALA A 16 -28.85 -4.99 2.08
N ALA A 17 -27.67 -5.52 1.74
CA ALA A 17 -26.57 -5.59 2.69
C ALA A 17 -26.20 -4.15 3.10
N PRO A 18 -25.95 -3.86 4.38
CA PRO A 18 -25.53 -2.53 4.78
C PRO A 18 -24.15 -2.29 4.19
N ALA A 19 -24.05 -1.32 3.28
CA ALA A 19 -22.77 -0.77 2.89
C ALA A 19 -22.19 -0.11 4.16
N VAL A 20 -21.16 -0.73 4.74
CA VAL A 20 -20.32 -0.04 5.72
C VAL A 20 -19.56 1.01 4.93
N GLU A 21 -20.06 2.24 4.97
CA GLU A 21 -19.38 3.39 4.41
C GLU A 21 -18.11 3.65 5.25
N GLN A 22 -17.01 3.03 4.84
CA GLN A 22 -15.70 3.36 5.39
C GLN A 22 -15.36 4.77 4.92
N THR A 23 -15.66 5.75 5.77
CA THR A 23 -15.13 7.12 5.66
C THR A 23 -13.62 7.06 5.92
N MET A 24 -12.86 6.62 4.91
CA MET A 24 -11.40 6.52 4.96
C MET A 24 -10.70 7.88 4.79
N ALA A 25 -11.45 8.98 4.70
CA ALA A 25 -10.91 10.32 4.68
C ALA A 25 -11.39 11.07 5.93
N PRO A 26 -10.49 11.52 6.82
CA PRO A 26 -10.88 12.44 7.87
C PRO A 26 -11.51 13.70 7.22
N PRO A 27 -12.51 14.33 7.85
CA PRO A 27 -13.08 15.59 7.38
C PRO A 27 -11.96 16.60 7.10
N LEU A 28 -12.14 17.46 6.09
CA LEU A 28 -11.15 18.49 5.74
C LEU A 28 -10.70 19.32 6.96
N ALA A 29 -11.62 19.59 7.89
CA ALA A 29 -11.30 20.29 9.13
C ALA A 29 -10.34 19.52 10.05
N GLU A 30 -10.50 18.18 10.14
CA GLU A 30 -9.62 17.32 10.93
C GLU A 30 -8.24 17.20 10.25
N LEU A 31 -8.24 17.06 8.92
CA LEU A 31 -7.05 17.04 8.09
C LEU A 31 -6.27 18.36 8.21
N ASP A 32 -6.97 19.49 8.17
CA ASP A 32 -6.40 20.81 8.40
C ASP A 32 -5.81 20.92 9.81
N THR A 33 -6.52 20.52 10.86
CA THR A 33 -5.92 20.53 12.21
C THR A 33 -4.71 19.61 12.34
N HIS A 34 -4.63 18.53 11.57
CA HIS A 34 -3.46 17.64 11.56
C HIS A 34 -2.27 18.23 10.77
N PHE A 35 -2.55 18.92 9.66
CA PHE A 35 -1.51 19.53 8.81
C PHE A 35 -1.06 20.92 9.28
N GLN A 36 -1.92 21.71 9.92
CA GLN A 36 -1.59 23.05 10.40
C GLN A 36 -0.35 23.11 11.31
N PRO A 37 -0.13 22.16 12.26
CA PRO A 37 1.10 22.09 13.04
C PRO A 37 2.34 21.78 12.18
N HIS A 38 2.19 20.98 11.13
CA HIS A 38 3.26 20.64 10.19
C HIS A 38 3.59 21.79 9.24
N ALA A 39 2.58 22.42 8.64
CA ALA A 39 2.72 23.59 7.77
C ALA A 39 3.40 24.76 8.50
N LYS A 40 2.98 25.05 9.74
CA LYS A 40 3.61 26.10 10.58
C LYS A 40 5.06 25.80 10.97
N ARG A 41 5.49 24.53 10.90
CA ARG A 41 6.88 24.11 11.15
C ARG A 41 7.74 24.14 9.90
N CYS A 42 7.16 23.93 8.71
CA CYS A 42 7.86 24.01 7.42
C CYS A 42 8.47 25.40 7.18
N ASP A 43 7.78 26.47 7.61
CA ASP A 43 8.20 27.84 7.29
C ASP A 43 9.26 28.43 8.22
N LYS A 44 9.56 27.78 9.36
CA LYS A 44 10.27 28.49 10.45
C LYS A 44 11.57 27.88 10.93
N LYS A 45 11.84 26.57 10.83
CA LYS A 45 13.10 25.97 11.33
C LYS A 45 13.44 24.63 10.67
N GLY A 46 13.68 24.61 9.36
CA GLY A 46 14.13 23.39 8.67
C GLY A 46 13.21 22.18 8.92
N PRO A 47 13.64 20.95 8.58
CA PRO A 47 12.86 19.76 8.89
C PRO A 47 12.65 19.64 10.41
N PRO A 48 11.45 19.21 10.87
CA PRO A 48 11.16 19.10 12.30
C PRO A 48 12.19 18.19 12.99
N PRO A 49 12.59 18.50 14.24
CA PRO A 49 13.51 17.65 14.99
C PRO A 49 12.95 16.24 15.10
N TYR A 50 13.74 15.29 14.65
CA TYR A 50 13.40 13.88 14.55
C TYR A 50 13.62 13.21 15.92
N TYR A 51 12.54 12.67 16.52
CA TYR A 51 12.57 12.09 17.87
C TYR A 51 12.59 10.54 17.83
N GLY A 52 13.59 9.95 17.18
CA GLY A 52 13.79 8.50 17.18
C GLY A 52 14.93 8.01 16.27
N GLU A 53 15.32 6.76 16.44
CA GLU A 53 16.17 6.06 15.47
C GLU A 53 15.42 5.95 14.13
N HIS A 54 16.12 6.06 13.00
CA HIS A 54 15.58 5.74 11.67
C HIS A 54 15.87 4.27 11.39
N PRO A 55 14.99 3.31 11.76
CA PRO A 55 15.27 1.89 11.58
C PRO A 55 15.37 1.47 10.11
N TYR A 56 14.94 2.34 9.18
CA TYR A 56 15.14 2.18 7.75
C TYR A 56 16.11 3.24 7.17
N PRO A 57 17.45 3.13 7.39
CA PRO A 57 18.46 4.08 6.93
C PRO A 57 19.06 3.75 5.54
N ASN A 58 18.63 2.68 4.89
CA ASN A 58 19.12 2.17 3.61
C ASN A 58 18.16 2.45 2.44
N GLN A 59 18.68 2.30 1.22
CA GLN A 59 17.94 2.49 -0.03
C GLN A 59 17.41 1.17 -0.63
N THR A 60 17.77 0.04 0.00
CA THR A 60 17.38 -1.30 -0.44
C THR A 60 16.88 -2.12 0.73
N TYR A 61 15.69 -2.69 0.64
CA TYR A 61 15.14 -3.67 1.59
C TYR A 61 14.57 -4.87 0.85
N ASN A 62 14.94 -6.06 1.30
CA ASN A 62 14.52 -7.33 0.71
C ASN A 62 14.03 -8.29 1.80
N GLN A 63 13.35 -7.77 2.83
CA GLN A 63 13.02 -8.51 4.06
C GLN A 63 12.02 -9.66 3.86
N LEU A 64 11.53 -9.85 2.64
CA LEU A 64 10.73 -11.01 2.25
C LEU A 64 11.57 -12.13 1.62
N THR A 65 12.79 -11.83 1.17
CA THR A 65 13.67 -12.73 0.39
C THR A 65 15.09 -12.84 0.93
N ASP A 66 15.46 -12.10 1.98
CA ASP A 66 16.82 -12.08 2.56
C ASP A 66 16.97 -12.96 3.82
N GLY A 67 15.95 -13.76 4.14
CA GLY A 67 15.93 -14.61 5.33
C GLY A 67 15.40 -13.91 6.60
N THR A 68 15.01 -12.64 6.52
CA THR A 68 14.30 -11.98 7.63
C THR A 68 13.03 -12.79 8.01
N PRO A 69 12.81 -13.09 9.31
CA PRO A 69 11.58 -13.74 9.76
C PRO A 69 10.32 -12.93 9.41
N CYS A 70 9.18 -13.62 9.24
CA CYS A 70 7.90 -12.96 9.04
C CYS A 70 7.60 -11.97 10.18
N ARG A 71 7.01 -10.83 9.81
CA ARG A 71 6.58 -9.77 10.74
C ARG A 71 5.07 -9.56 10.60
N ASN A 72 4.47 -8.85 11.56
CA ASN A 72 3.02 -8.61 11.59
C ASN A 72 2.51 -7.87 10.35
N VAL A 73 3.33 -6.98 9.79
CA VAL A 73 3.03 -6.22 8.57
C VAL A 73 4.16 -6.44 7.57
N THR A 74 3.81 -6.74 6.32
CA THR A 74 4.74 -6.77 5.20
C THR A 74 4.35 -5.68 4.20
N MET A 75 5.19 -4.67 4.08
CA MET A 75 5.03 -3.59 3.10
C MET A 75 5.80 -3.90 1.81
N ILE A 76 5.08 -4.00 0.71
CA ILE A 76 5.62 -4.16 -0.64
C ILE A 76 5.55 -2.81 -1.34
N TYR A 77 6.71 -2.22 -1.62
CA TYR A 77 6.81 -0.83 -2.05
C TYR A 77 7.49 -0.68 -3.42
N ALA A 78 6.86 0.07 -4.32
CA ALA A 78 7.43 0.49 -5.59
C ALA A 78 7.82 1.98 -5.52
N ARG A 79 9.12 2.28 -5.64
CA ARG A 79 9.64 3.67 -5.63
C ARG A 79 9.18 4.49 -6.85
N GLY A 80 9.49 5.79 -6.85
CA GLY A 80 9.29 6.65 -8.01
C GLY A 80 10.40 6.52 -9.06
N MET A 81 10.22 7.23 -10.19
CA MET A 81 11.28 7.40 -11.18
C MET A 81 12.55 7.95 -10.53
N TRP A 82 13.70 7.50 -11.02
CA TRP A 82 15.04 7.93 -10.59
C TRP A 82 15.44 7.61 -9.16
N GLY A 83 14.53 7.07 -8.33
CA GLY A 83 14.85 6.67 -6.97
C GLY A 83 15.99 5.65 -6.91
N LYS A 84 16.85 5.78 -5.91
CA LYS A 84 17.96 4.83 -5.67
C LYS A 84 17.45 3.49 -5.10
N GLY A 85 18.28 2.45 -5.23
CA GLY A 85 18.00 1.10 -4.71
C GLY A 85 16.65 0.55 -5.18
N ASN A 86 15.90 -0.12 -4.29
CA ASN A 86 14.55 -0.61 -4.57
C ASN A 86 13.45 0.15 -3.83
N VAL A 87 13.79 1.01 -2.85
CA VAL A 87 12.82 1.83 -2.11
C VAL A 87 13.02 3.34 -2.20
N GLY A 88 14.07 3.81 -2.86
CA GLY A 88 14.40 5.24 -2.95
C GLY A 88 15.45 5.67 -1.92
N GLU A 89 15.77 6.96 -1.95
CA GLU A 89 16.73 7.62 -1.07
C GLU A 89 16.28 7.57 0.40
N VAL A 90 17.23 7.63 1.32
CA VAL A 90 17.00 7.56 2.78
C VAL A 90 16.05 8.66 3.28
N ASN A 91 16.11 9.84 2.67
CA ASN A 91 15.21 10.97 2.96
C ASN A 91 14.04 11.08 1.96
N GLY A 92 13.84 10.05 1.14
CA GLY A 92 12.79 9.97 0.14
C GLY A 92 11.47 9.45 0.69
N VAL A 93 10.47 9.39 -0.19
CA VAL A 93 9.08 9.03 0.16
C VAL A 93 8.99 7.64 0.81
N GLY A 94 9.68 6.64 0.27
CA GLY A 94 9.63 5.26 0.78
C GLY A 94 10.10 5.16 2.24
N PRO A 95 11.38 5.43 2.53
CA PRO A 95 11.90 5.39 3.90
C PRO A 95 11.16 6.32 4.88
N ALA A 96 10.69 7.50 4.45
CA ALA A 96 9.87 8.35 5.29
C ALA A 96 8.58 7.64 5.75
N ILE A 97 7.90 6.93 4.85
CA ILE A 97 6.69 6.17 5.14
C ILE A 97 7.00 4.97 6.03
N PHE A 98 8.06 4.19 5.75
CA PHE A 98 8.36 2.99 6.55
C PHE A 98 8.73 3.34 7.98
N ASN A 99 9.55 4.39 8.17
CA ASN A 99 9.92 4.83 9.50
C ASN A 99 8.68 5.29 10.29
N ARG A 100 7.78 6.05 9.68
CA ARG A 100 6.54 6.47 10.34
C ARG A 100 5.59 5.31 10.62
N LEU A 101 5.44 4.38 9.68
CA LEU A 101 4.61 3.19 9.85
C LEU A 101 5.14 2.33 10.98
N ALA A 102 6.45 2.07 11.03
CA ALA A 102 7.09 1.34 12.11
C ALA A 102 6.82 1.98 13.48
N THR A 103 6.87 3.32 13.59
CA THR A 103 6.48 4.01 14.84
C THR A 103 5.02 3.72 15.22
N ILE A 104 4.10 3.80 14.25
CA ILE A 104 2.66 3.62 14.50
C ILE A 104 2.36 2.18 14.94
N ILE A 105 3.03 1.18 14.36
CA ILE A 105 2.76 -0.24 14.64
C ILE A 105 3.61 -0.82 15.77
N GLY A 106 4.25 0.03 16.58
CA GLY A 106 4.98 -0.40 17.78
C GLY A 106 6.43 -0.86 17.56
N GLY A 107 7.04 -0.51 16.43
CA GLY A 107 8.48 -0.64 16.18
C GLY A 107 8.83 -1.41 14.89
N PRO A 108 10.11 -1.35 14.46
CA PRO A 108 10.57 -1.98 13.22
C PRO A 108 10.48 -3.51 13.22
N GLN A 109 10.48 -4.16 14.39
CA GLN A 109 10.28 -5.60 14.52
C GLN A 109 8.91 -6.08 13.99
N ASN A 110 7.93 -5.18 13.90
CA ASN A 110 6.59 -5.48 13.39
C ASN A 110 6.42 -5.22 11.88
N LEU A 111 7.38 -4.55 11.23
CA LEU A 111 7.29 -4.16 9.81
C LEU A 111 8.39 -4.80 8.97
N ALA A 112 8.05 -5.66 8.02
CA ALA A 112 8.98 -6.13 6.98
C ALA A 112 8.78 -5.27 5.72
N VAL A 113 9.86 -4.81 5.09
CA VAL A 113 9.83 -4.04 3.85
C VAL A 113 10.46 -4.83 2.71
N ALA A 114 9.72 -4.97 1.61
CA ALA A 114 10.18 -5.55 0.37
C ALA A 114 10.04 -4.52 -0.76
N GLY A 115 11.16 -3.99 -1.23
CA GLY A 115 11.16 -3.06 -2.36
C GLY A 115 11.09 -3.78 -3.70
N VAL A 116 10.25 -3.28 -4.60
CA VAL A 116 10.11 -3.82 -5.96
C VAL A 116 11.36 -3.47 -6.77
N LYS A 117 12.07 -4.48 -7.26
CA LYS A 117 13.24 -4.30 -8.13
C LYS A 117 12.80 -4.11 -9.58
N TYR A 118 12.91 -2.88 -10.07
CA TYR A 118 12.62 -2.54 -11.47
C TYR A 118 13.46 -1.35 -11.96
N LYS A 119 13.55 -1.20 -13.29
CA LYS A 119 14.20 -0.07 -13.95
C LYS A 119 13.28 1.16 -13.93
N ALA A 120 13.56 2.08 -13.02
CA ALA A 120 12.77 3.29 -12.78
C ALA A 120 13.25 4.48 -13.64
N ASN A 121 13.27 4.37 -14.97
CA ASN A 121 13.66 5.48 -15.87
C ASN A 121 12.50 5.93 -16.78
N MET A 122 12.57 7.17 -17.28
CA MET A 122 11.48 7.81 -18.04
C MET A 122 11.08 7.02 -19.30
N LYS A 123 12.05 6.51 -20.04
CA LYS A 123 11.83 5.73 -21.27
C LYS A 123 11.12 4.40 -20.97
N THR A 124 11.39 3.78 -19.82
CA THR A 124 10.72 2.55 -19.42
C THR A 124 9.33 2.80 -18.87
N VAL A 125 9.09 3.82 -18.04
CA VAL A 125 7.77 4.08 -17.42
C VAL A 125 6.68 4.36 -18.45
N ILE A 126 6.99 5.13 -19.49
CA ILE A 126 6.02 5.52 -20.53
C ILE A 126 5.69 4.37 -21.49
N GLN A 127 6.56 3.37 -21.65
CA GLN A 127 6.38 2.31 -22.66
C GLN A 127 6.20 0.88 -22.12
N LYS A 128 6.91 0.47 -21.05
CA LYS A 128 7.03 -0.97 -20.68
C LYS A 128 7.25 -1.29 -19.19
N ALA A 129 7.57 -0.32 -18.33
CA ALA A 129 7.86 -0.56 -16.91
C ALA A 129 6.67 -1.14 -16.12
N PRO A 130 5.40 -0.82 -16.43
CA PRO A 130 4.27 -1.43 -15.75
C PRO A 130 4.34 -2.96 -15.83
N ARG A 131 4.64 -3.55 -17.00
CA ARG A 131 4.59 -5.02 -17.17
C ARG A 131 5.63 -5.76 -16.33
N GLN A 132 6.91 -5.38 -16.39
CA GLN A 132 7.96 -6.08 -15.63
C GLN A 132 7.92 -5.73 -14.14
N GLY A 133 7.74 -4.45 -13.81
CA GLY A 133 7.68 -4.00 -12.43
C GLY A 133 6.42 -4.48 -11.70
N GLY A 134 5.26 -4.45 -12.38
CA GLY A 134 4.00 -4.98 -11.88
C GLY A 134 4.04 -6.48 -11.69
N ARG A 135 4.66 -7.23 -12.61
CA ARG A 135 4.92 -8.66 -12.42
C ARG A 135 5.82 -8.93 -11.20
N ALA A 136 6.94 -8.21 -11.07
CA ALA A 136 7.82 -8.35 -9.91
C ALA A 136 7.11 -8.03 -8.59
N MET A 137 6.24 -7.02 -8.60
CA MET A 137 5.41 -6.68 -7.44
C MET A 137 4.38 -7.78 -7.14
N SER A 138 3.74 -8.36 -8.17
CA SER A 138 2.82 -9.51 -8.03
C SER A 138 3.53 -10.72 -7.44
N GLU A 139 4.76 -11.00 -7.86
CA GLU A 139 5.58 -12.10 -7.33
C GLU A 139 5.89 -11.89 -5.84
N LEU A 140 6.17 -10.65 -5.41
CA LEU A 140 6.35 -10.32 -4.00
C LEU A 140 5.03 -10.44 -3.21
N ILE A 141 3.90 -10.03 -3.77
CA ILE A 141 2.58 -10.15 -3.10
C ILE A 141 2.24 -11.63 -2.89
N ASN A 142 2.33 -12.45 -3.93
CA ASN A 142 2.10 -13.89 -3.85
C ASN A 142 3.04 -14.56 -2.85
N ARG A 143 4.32 -14.17 -2.85
CA ARG A 143 5.29 -14.66 -1.86
C ARG A 143 4.90 -14.27 -0.45
N ALA A 144 4.51 -13.03 -0.18
CA ALA A 144 4.09 -12.61 1.16
C ALA A 144 2.85 -13.40 1.62
N ALA A 145 1.87 -13.59 0.73
CA ALA A 145 0.67 -14.37 1.01
C ALA A 145 0.97 -15.85 1.34
N THR A 146 1.99 -16.43 0.69
CA THR A 146 2.35 -17.85 0.86
C THR A 146 3.32 -18.06 2.03
N GLN A 147 4.38 -17.25 2.12
CA GLN A 147 5.49 -17.42 3.07
C GLN A 147 5.14 -16.90 4.47
N CYS A 148 4.27 -15.89 4.56
CA CYS A 148 3.88 -15.27 5.83
C CYS A 148 2.34 -15.22 5.93
N PRO A 149 1.67 -16.36 6.17
CA PRO A 149 0.20 -16.45 6.12
C PRO A 149 -0.53 -15.63 7.20
N ASP A 150 0.18 -15.11 8.20
CA ASP A 150 -0.40 -14.23 9.23
C ASP A 150 -0.10 -12.75 9.03
N THR A 151 0.80 -12.40 8.09
CA THR A 151 1.16 -10.99 7.84
C THR A 151 -0.01 -10.23 7.21
N LYS A 152 -0.16 -8.97 7.62
CA LYS A 152 -0.97 -7.99 6.89
C LYS A 152 -0.14 -7.43 5.75
N ILE A 153 -0.56 -7.72 4.53
CA ILE A 153 0.13 -7.24 3.32
C ILE A 153 -0.32 -5.80 3.06
N VAL A 154 0.63 -4.88 3.02
CA VAL A 154 0.40 -3.50 2.58
C VAL A 154 1.15 -3.29 1.28
N ILE A 155 0.49 -2.78 0.26
CA ILE A 155 1.13 -2.43 -1.01
C ILE A 155 1.15 -0.92 -1.18
N MET A 156 2.17 -0.38 -1.84
CA MET A 156 2.21 1.05 -2.11
C MET A 156 3.15 1.35 -3.27
N GLY A 157 2.82 2.38 -4.06
CA GLY A 157 3.65 2.87 -5.13
C GLY A 157 3.72 4.39 -5.13
N HIS A 158 4.93 4.96 -5.20
CA HIS A 158 5.11 6.40 -5.36
C HIS A 158 5.27 6.79 -6.83
N SER A 159 4.50 7.77 -7.31
CA SER A 159 4.58 8.28 -8.68
C SER A 159 4.46 7.13 -9.70
N ALA A 160 5.46 6.91 -10.56
CA ALA A 160 5.49 5.77 -11.49
C ALA A 160 5.32 4.40 -10.82
N GLY A 161 5.71 4.25 -9.55
CA GLY A 161 5.46 3.04 -8.77
C GLY A 161 3.97 2.74 -8.56
N GLY A 162 3.10 3.76 -8.56
CA GLY A 162 1.64 3.57 -8.48
C GLY A 162 1.08 2.81 -9.68
N ALA A 163 1.63 3.03 -10.88
CA ALA A 163 1.26 2.25 -12.04
C ALA A 163 1.64 0.76 -11.91
N LEU A 164 2.70 0.44 -11.16
CA LEU A 164 3.08 -0.95 -10.87
C LEU A 164 2.10 -1.60 -9.89
N VAL A 165 1.56 -0.84 -8.93
CA VAL A 165 0.49 -1.32 -8.03
C VAL A 165 -0.73 -1.75 -8.84
N HIS A 166 -1.22 -0.88 -9.72
CA HIS A 166 -2.36 -1.19 -10.59
C HIS A 166 -2.10 -2.41 -11.48
N GLN A 167 -0.93 -2.46 -12.12
CA GLN A 167 -0.58 -3.61 -12.96
C GLN A 167 -0.43 -4.90 -12.15
N ALA A 168 0.05 -4.82 -10.90
CA ALA A 168 0.19 -5.99 -10.04
C ALA A 168 -1.18 -6.55 -9.64
N ALA A 169 -2.15 -5.68 -9.35
CA ALA A 169 -3.52 -6.07 -9.05
C ALA A 169 -4.18 -6.87 -10.19
N GLU A 170 -3.88 -6.55 -11.44
CA GLU A 170 -4.35 -7.32 -12.62
C GLU A 170 -3.73 -8.73 -12.73
N ASN A 171 -2.62 -8.99 -12.04
CA ASN A 171 -1.82 -10.21 -12.18
C ASN A 171 -1.86 -11.13 -10.94
N ILE A 172 -2.70 -10.82 -9.95
CA ILE A 172 -2.89 -11.63 -8.74
C ILE A 172 -4.33 -12.14 -8.68
N THR A 173 -4.54 -13.28 -8.01
CA THR A 173 -5.87 -13.86 -7.90
C THR A 173 -6.73 -13.10 -6.88
N THR A 174 -8.05 -13.35 -6.88
CA THR A 174 -8.97 -12.77 -5.89
C THR A 174 -8.60 -13.20 -4.46
N GLU A 175 -8.17 -14.45 -4.28
CA GLU A 175 -7.74 -14.98 -2.98
C GLU A 175 -6.52 -14.23 -2.46
N VAL A 176 -5.54 -13.97 -3.34
CA VAL A 176 -4.34 -13.20 -2.97
C VAL A 176 -4.67 -11.73 -2.76
N THR A 177 -5.61 -11.17 -3.54
CA THR A 177 -6.12 -9.82 -3.33
C THR A 177 -6.76 -9.66 -1.95
N ALA A 178 -7.54 -10.65 -1.49
CA ALA A 178 -8.15 -10.64 -0.16
C ALA A 178 -7.13 -10.69 0.99
N ARG A 179 -5.86 -11.00 0.72
CA ARG A 179 -4.75 -10.93 1.69
C ARG A 179 -4.17 -9.52 1.86
N ILE A 180 -4.46 -8.60 0.95
CA ILE A 180 -4.00 -7.22 1.00
C ILE A 180 -4.89 -6.43 1.97
N ALA A 181 -4.27 -5.87 3.00
CA ALA A 181 -4.96 -5.09 4.03
C ALA A 181 -5.08 -3.60 3.67
N ALA A 182 -4.16 -3.07 2.85
CA ALA A 182 -4.18 -1.69 2.35
C ALA A 182 -3.32 -1.57 1.07
N GLY A 183 -3.69 -0.67 0.16
CA GLY A 183 -3.05 -0.50 -1.15
C GLY A 183 -3.28 0.85 -1.80
#